data_AF-A0A2D7XHZ6-F1
#
_entry.id   AF-A0A2D7XHZ6-F1
#
_cell.length_a   1.000
_cell.length_b   1.000
_cell.length_c   1.000
_cell.angle_alpha   90.00
_cell.angle_beta   90.00
_cell.angle_gamma   90.00
#
_symmetry.space_group_name_H-M   'P 1'
#
loop_
_entity.id
_entity.type
_entity.pdbx_description
1 polymer ?
#
loop_
_entity_poly.entity_id
_entity_poly.type
_entity_poly.pdbx_seq_one_letter_code
_entity_poly.pdbx_strand_id
1 'polypeptide(L)'
;MTAREILLAVAAMALVVVGSNVLVQYPINKWLTWGAISYPVAFLVADLINRRYGARSARQVAVAGFVVAIVFSVWVATPRIALASGVAFLFAQLLDIYVFDRLREQQWWRAPFIGGVAGATLDTFLFFSIAFAGTGINWPALLVGDLAVKLAVNLALLAPFRALMWNIARPAKSV
;
A
#
# COMPACT_ATOMS: atom_id res chain seq x y z
N MET A 1 -19.45 7.64 0.54
CA MET A 1 -19.45 6.51 1.50
C MET A 1 -20.28 6.90 2.70
N THR A 2 -21.09 5.99 3.22
CA THR A 2 -21.71 6.15 4.54
C THR A 2 -20.65 6.08 5.65
N ALA A 3 -20.96 6.58 6.84
CA ALA A 3 -20.03 6.54 7.98
C ALA A 3 -19.58 5.10 8.31
N ARG A 4 -20.51 4.13 8.24
CA ARG A 4 -20.21 2.71 8.46
C ARG A 4 -19.22 2.16 7.43
N GLU A 5 -19.40 2.49 6.15
CA GLU A 5 -18.50 2.03 5.09
C GLU A 5 -17.09 2.60 5.27
N ILE A 6 -16.96 3.87 5.67
CA ILE A 6 -15.67 4.51 5.96
C ILE A 6 -15.00 3.79 7.13
N LEU A 7 -15.72 3.57 8.23
CA LEU A 7 -15.17 2.87 9.40
C LEU A 7 -14.68 1.47 9.07
N LEU A 8 -15.45 0.70 8.30
CA LEU A 8 -15.05 -0.64 7.86
C LEU A 8 -13.81 -0.60 6.95
N ALA A 9 -13.74 0.36 6.02
CA ALA A 9 -12.60 0.51 5.13
C ALA A 9 -11.33 0.94 5.88
N VAL A 10 -11.45 1.88 6.82
CA VAL A 10 -10.35 2.31 7.69
C VAL A 10 -9.89 1.15 8.58
N ALA A 11 -10.81 0.39 9.16
CA ALA A 11 -10.48 -0.78 9.95
C ALA A 11 -9.75 -1.85 9.12
N ALA A 12 -10.19 -2.12 7.89
CA ALA A 12 -9.52 -3.04 6.98
C ALA A 12 -8.10 -2.55 6.62
N MET A 13 -7.95 -1.27 6.28
CA MET A 13 -6.64 -0.66 6.02
C MET A 13 -5.72 -0.77 7.24
N ALA A 14 -6.21 -0.39 8.42
CA ALA A 14 -5.43 -0.45 9.66
C ALA A 14 -5.04 -1.88 10.01
N LEU A 15 -5.95 -2.85 9.87
CA LEU A 15 -5.68 -4.27 10.12
C LEU A 15 -4.55 -4.77 9.22
N VAL A 16 -4.59 -4.41 7.93
CA VAL A 16 -3.53 -4.81 6.98
C VAL A 16 -2.20 -4.18 7.38
N VAL A 17 -2.14 -2.86 7.63
CA VAL A 17 -0.89 -2.17 7.95
C VAL A 17 -0.31 -2.64 9.30
N VAL A 18 -1.14 -2.76 10.34
CA VAL A 18 -0.71 -3.29 11.66
C VAL A 18 -0.27 -4.74 11.53
N GLY A 19 -1.04 -5.57 10.82
CA GLY A 19 -0.69 -6.95 10.54
C GLY A 19 0.66 -7.06 9.82
N SER A 20 0.90 -6.22 8.82
CA SER A 20 2.18 -6.15 8.11
C SER A 20 3.35 -5.71 9.01
N ASN A 21 3.12 -4.80 9.96
CA ASN A 21 4.12 -4.40 10.96
C ASN A 21 4.46 -5.52 11.96
N VAL A 22 3.53 -6.42 12.24
CA VAL A 22 3.81 -7.62 13.02
C VAL A 22 4.56 -8.64 12.16
N LEU A 23 4.06 -8.89 10.94
CA LEU A 23 4.63 -9.87 10.00
C LEU A 23 6.05 -9.53 9.55
N VAL A 24 6.45 -8.25 9.55
CA VAL A 24 7.82 -7.86 9.20
C VAL A 24 8.87 -8.44 10.16
N GLN A 25 8.48 -8.78 11.40
CA GLN A 25 9.36 -9.38 12.40
C GLN A 25 9.65 -10.86 12.13
N TYR A 26 8.91 -11.48 11.20
CA TYR A 26 9.07 -12.89 10.83
C TYR A 26 9.78 -13.01 9.47
N PRO A 27 11.10 -13.30 9.45
CA PRO A 27 11.84 -13.48 8.21
C PRO A 27 11.48 -14.81 7.53
N ILE A 28 11.37 -14.77 6.21
CA ILE A 28 11.31 -15.96 5.35
C ILE A 28 12.73 -16.42 5.03
N ASN A 29 13.62 -15.47 4.76
CA ASN A 29 15.04 -15.69 4.54
C ASN A 29 15.85 -14.45 4.99
N LYS A 30 17.15 -14.40 4.69
CA LYS A 30 18.06 -13.33 5.14
C LYS A 30 17.70 -11.92 4.61
N TRP A 31 16.86 -11.82 3.58
CA TRP A 31 16.56 -10.57 2.89
C TRP A 31 15.07 -10.32 2.65
N LEU A 32 14.19 -11.27 3.00
CA LEU A 32 12.75 -11.20 2.80
C LEU A 32 11.97 -11.56 4.07
N THR A 33 10.93 -10.78 4.39
CA THR A 33 10.04 -11.00 5.53
C THR A 33 8.58 -11.18 5.08
N TRP A 34 7.74 -11.75 5.95
CA TRP A 34 6.29 -11.82 5.69
C TRP A 34 5.63 -10.43 5.60
N GLY A 35 6.23 -9.43 6.25
CA GLY A 35 5.84 -8.02 6.11
C GLY A 35 5.91 -7.53 4.66
N ALA A 36 6.99 -7.84 3.95
CA ALA A 36 7.19 -7.40 2.57
C ALA A 36 6.12 -7.96 1.59
N ILE A 37 5.61 -9.17 1.86
CA ILE A 37 4.56 -9.81 1.07
C ILE A 37 3.17 -9.25 1.42
N SER A 38 2.93 -8.95 2.70
CA SER A 38 1.62 -8.49 3.17
C SER A 38 1.40 -6.98 2.94
N TYR A 39 2.44 -6.16 2.98
CA TYR A 39 2.33 -4.70 2.80
C TYR A 39 1.62 -4.26 1.51
N PRO A 40 1.89 -4.88 0.33
CA PRO A 40 1.18 -4.57 -0.92
C PRO A 40 -0.36 -4.73 -0.84
N VAL A 41 -0.88 -5.53 0.10
CA VAL A 41 -2.33 -5.67 0.29
C VAL A 41 -2.98 -4.34 0.73
N ALA A 42 -2.24 -3.42 1.35
CA ALA A 42 -2.75 -2.09 1.67
C ALA A 42 -3.08 -1.28 0.39
N PHE A 43 -2.31 -1.43 -0.68
CA PHE A 43 -2.60 -0.80 -1.97
C PHE A 43 -3.85 -1.41 -2.60
N LEU A 44 -4.02 -2.74 -2.51
CA LEU A 44 -5.25 -3.40 -2.96
C LEU A 44 -6.50 -2.84 -2.25
N VAL A 45 -6.43 -2.57 -0.95
CA VAL A 45 -7.55 -1.93 -0.22
C VAL A 45 -7.84 -0.55 -0.80
N ALA A 46 -6.82 0.28 -1.00
CA ALA A 46 -6.97 1.62 -1.58
C ALA A 46 -7.58 1.57 -2.99
N ASP A 47 -7.11 0.66 -3.83
CA ASP A 47 -7.62 0.44 -5.20
C ASP A 47 -9.10 0.07 -5.22
N LEU A 48 -9.52 -0.85 -4.36
CA LEU A 48 -10.92 -1.27 -4.26
C LEU A 48 -11.83 -0.10 -3.82
N ILE A 49 -11.37 0.70 -2.85
CA ILE A 49 -12.09 1.90 -2.39
C ILE A 49 -12.12 2.96 -3.49
N ASN A 50 -11.00 3.17 -4.20
CA ASN A 50 -10.89 4.14 -5.28
C ASN A 50 -11.84 3.76 -6.43
N ARG A 51 -11.86 2.49 -6.81
CA ARG A 51 -12.74 1.96 -7.84
C ARG A 51 -14.22 2.17 -7.52
N ARG A 52 -14.62 1.95 -6.26
CA ARG A 52 -16.03 2.02 -5.84
C ARG A 52 -16.50 3.43 -5.52
N TYR A 53 -15.66 4.22 -4.84
CA TYR A 53 -16.04 5.48 -4.21
C TYR A 53 -15.18 6.68 -4.63
N GLY A 54 -14.24 6.49 -5.54
CA GLY A 54 -13.36 7.51 -6.09
C GLY A 54 -12.16 7.88 -5.21
N ALA A 55 -11.25 8.66 -5.79
CA ALA A 55 -9.97 9.00 -5.19
C ALA A 55 -10.07 9.68 -3.82
N ARG A 56 -11.05 10.58 -3.63
CA ARG A 56 -11.20 11.31 -2.35
C ARG A 56 -11.42 10.35 -1.19
N SER A 57 -12.29 9.36 -1.39
CA SER A 57 -12.60 8.34 -0.39
C SER A 57 -11.39 7.44 -0.10
N ALA A 58 -10.67 7.03 -1.15
CA ALA A 58 -9.46 6.22 -1.01
C ALA A 58 -8.37 6.94 -0.21
N ARG A 59 -8.14 8.23 -0.47
CA ARG A 59 -7.15 9.04 0.28
C ARG A 59 -7.52 9.16 1.75
N GLN A 60 -8.80 9.37 2.05
CA GLN A 60 -9.28 9.43 3.44
C GLN A 60 -9.03 8.11 4.17
N VAL A 61 -9.35 6.98 3.53
CA VAL A 61 -9.13 5.64 4.11
C VAL A 61 -7.64 5.36 4.31
N ALA A 62 -6.79 5.67 3.32
CA ALA A 62 -5.35 5.46 3.41
C ALA A 62 -4.72 6.28 4.54
N VAL A 63 -5.03 7.57 4.63
CA VAL A 63 -4.47 8.45 5.68
C VAL A 63 -5.00 8.05 7.06
N ALA A 64 -6.32 7.84 7.21
CA ALA A 64 -6.88 7.48 8.51
C ALA A 64 -6.40 6.09 8.97
N GLY A 65 -6.36 5.11 8.07
CA GLY A 65 -5.85 3.77 8.38
C GLY A 65 -4.36 3.79 8.78
N PHE A 66 -3.56 4.62 8.10
CA PHE A 66 -2.16 4.82 8.45
C PHE A 66 -1.96 5.46 9.83
N VAL A 67 -2.73 6.51 10.15
CA VAL A 67 -2.68 7.16 11.48
C VAL A 67 -3.02 6.16 12.57
N VAL A 68 -4.08 5.36 12.38
CA VAL A 68 -4.45 4.30 13.32
C VAL A 68 -3.31 3.29 13.44
N ALA A 69 -2.72 2.85 12.33
CA ALA A 69 -1.63 1.88 12.35
C ALA A 69 -0.39 2.40 13.08
N ILE A 70 -0.04 3.69 12.96
CA ILE A 70 1.04 4.30 13.74
C ILE A 70 0.75 4.18 15.24
N VAL A 71 -0.46 4.53 15.69
CA VAL A 71 -0.82 4.49 17.11
C VAL A 71 -0.60 3.09 17.71
N PHE A 72 -0.91 2.04 16.93
CA PHE A 72 -0.70 0.65 17.36
C PHE A 72 0.72 0.11 17.14
N SER A 73 1.56 0.79 16.35
CA SER A 73 2.88 0.29 15.94
C SER A 73 4.06 1.17 16.40
N VAL A 74 3.80 2.25 17.15
CA VAL A 74 4.79 3.29 17.46
C VAL A 74 5.99 2.78 18.28
N TRP A 75 5.85 1.63 18.94
CA TRP A 75 6.87 1.04 19.82
C TRP A 75 7.82 0.06 19.13
N VAL A 76 7.63 -0.21 17.84
CA VAL A 76 8.31 -1.33 17.14
C VAL A 76 9.57 -0.88 16.37
N ALA A 77 9.68 0.40 15.99
CA ALA A 77 10.73 0.89 15.09
C ALA A 77 11.52 2.08 15.68
N THR A 78 12.77 2.25 15.22
CA THR A 78 13.55 3.45 15.54
C THR A 78 12.89 4.70 14.92
N PRO A 79 13.07 5.91 15.48
CA PRO A 79 12.44 7.12 14.95
C PRO A 79 12.74 7.37 13.47
N ARG A 80 13.95 7.05 13.02
CA ARG A 80 14.38 7.18 11.63
C ARG A 80 13.63 6.22 10.70
N ILE A 81 13.51 4.95 11.08
CA ILE A 81 12.80 3.94 10.28
C ILE A 81 11.29 4.23 10.27
N ALA A 82 10.73 4.63 11.41
CA ALA A 82 9.33 5.03 11.49
C ALA A 82 9.02 6.23 10.58
N LEU A 83 9.89 7.25 10.56
CA LEU A 83 9.76 8.39 9.65
C LEU A 83 9.88 7.96 8.18
N ALA A 84 10.87 7.13 7.85
CA ALA A 84 11.07 6.61 6.49
C ALA A 84 9.84 5.85 5.99
N SER A 85 9.33 4.90 6.78
CA SER A 85 8.12 4.13 6.44
C SER A 85 6.89 5.02 6.30
N GLY A 86 6.73 6.01 7.18
CA GLY A 86 5.56 6.87 7.13
C GLY A 86 5.53 7.80 5.92
N VAL A 87 6.68 8.39 5.58
CA VAL A 87 6.82 9.21 4.37
C VAL A 87 6.64 8.33 3.13
N ALA A 88 7.33 7.19 3.06
CA ALA A 88 7.23 6.28 1.92
C ALA A 88 5.78 5.82 1.68
N PHE A 89 5.11 5.31 2.73
CA PHE A 89 3.74 4.80 2.64
C PHE A 89 2.76 5.87 2.18
N LEU A 90 2.78 7.06 2.80
CA LEU A 90 1.82 8.12 2.48
C LEU A 90 1.99 8.62 1.04
N PHE A 91 3.21 8.91 0.62
CA PHE A 91 3.47 9.40 -0.73
C PHE A 91 3.17 8.33 -1.78
N ALA A 92 3.51 7.07 -1.50
CA ALA A 92 3.20 5.95 -2.38
C ALA A 92 1.69 5.73 -2.55
N GLN A 93 0.93 5.72 -1.45
CA GLN A 93 -0.54 5.61 -1.47
C GLN A 93 -1.18 6.75 -2.26
N LEU A 94 -0.73 7.99 -2.04
CA LEU A 94 -1.28 9.14 -2.76
C LEU A 94 -0.98 9.09 -4.26
N LEU A 95 0.23 8.67 -4.65
CA LEU A 95 0.61 8.50 -6.04
C LEU A 95 -0.18 7.36 -6.70
N ASP A 96 -0.24 6.21 -6.06
CA ASP A 96 -1.03 5.05 -6.51
C ASP A 96 -2.48 5.44 -6.76
N ILE A 97 -3.16 6.03 -5.77
CA ILE A 97 -4.56 6.49 -5.89
C ILE A 97 -4.73 7.49 -7.04
N TYR A 98 -3.77 8.40 -7.24
CA TYR A 98 -3.83 9.37 -8.32
C TYR A 98 -3.68 8.73 -9.70
N VAL A 99 -2.71 7.84 -9.87
CA VAL A 99 -2.47 7.10 -11.12
C VAL A 99 -3.64 6.16 -11.41
N PHE A 100 -4.12 5.44 -10.41
CA PHE A 100 -5.28 4.57 -10.51
C PHE A 100 -6.51 5.35 -10.98
N ASP A 101 -6.85 6.47 -10.32
CA ASP A 101 -8.07 7.24 -10.64
C ASP A 101 -8.03 7.81 -12.07
N ARG A 102 -6.84 8.22 -12.54
CA ARG A 102 -6.60 8.63 -13.94
C ARG A 102 -6.83 7.51 -14.95
N LEU A 103 -6.56 6.27 -14.58
CA LEU A 103 -6.61 5.11 -15.47
C LEU A 103 -7.87 4.25 -15.26
N ARG A 104 -8.72 4.60 -14.29
CA ARG A 104 -9.83 3.74 -13.85
C ARG A 104 -10.81 3.42 -14.98
N GLU A 105 -11.06 4.34 -15.90
CA GLU A 105 -12.02 4.12 -17.01
C GLU A 105 -11.44 3.22 -18.13
N GLN A 106 -10.18 2.82 -18.04
CA GLN A 106 -9.55 1.91 -18.99
C GLN A 106 -9.84 0.44 -18.66
N GLN A 107 -9.07 -0.47 -19.28
CA GLN A 107 -9.10 -1.89 -18.97
C GLN A 107 -8.89 -2.13 -17.46
N TRP A 108 -9.68 -3.03 -16.89
CA TRP A 108 -9.79 -3.25 -15.43
C TRP A 108 -8.46 -3.46 -14.71
N TRP A 109 -7.46 -4.04 -15.38
CA TRP A 109 -6.14 -4.35 -14.82
C TRP A 109 -5.16 -3.18 -14.89
N ARG A 110 -5.36 -2.21 -15.80
CA ARG A 110 -4.38 -1.14 -16.04
C ARG A 110 -4.24 -0.22 -14.85
N ALA A 111 -5.37 0.20 -14.28
CA ALA A 111 -5.39 1.08 -13.11
C ALA A 111 -4.65 0.47 -11.89
N PRO A 112 -5.01 -0.72 -11.38
CA PRO A 112 -4.32 -1.32 -10.22
C PRO A 112 -2.86 -1.69 -10.53
N PHE A 113 -2.58 -2.18 -11.75
CA PHE A 113 -1.21 -2.56 -12.09
C PHE A 113 -0.29 -1.34 -12.15
N ILE A 114 -0.63 -0.33 -12.94
CA ILE A 114 0.23 0.85 -13.18
C ILE A 114 0.30 1.72 -11.93
N GLY A 115 -0.82 1.88 -11.21
CA GLY A 115 -0.86 2.53 -9.90
C GLY A 115 0.08 1.84 -8.93
N GLY A 116 -0.10 0.53 -8.74
CA GLY A 116 0.71 -0.26 -7.81
C GLY A 116 2.20 -0.26 -8.16
N VAL A 117 2.58 -0.28 -9.45
CA VAL A 117 3.98 -0.14 -9.88
C VAL A 117 4.53 1.24 -9.50
N ALA A 118 3.79 2.32 -9.78
CA ALA A 118 4.20 3.68 -9.45
C ALA A 118 4.33 3.89 -7.93
N GLY A 119 3.35 3.41 -7.17
CA GLY A 119 3.33 3.44 -5.71
C GLY A 119 4.50 2.65 -5.12
N ALA A 120 4.68 1.38 -5.51
CA ALA A 120 5.76 0.53 -5.00
C ALA A 120 7.15 1.10 -5.32
N THR A 121 7.34 1.66 -6.51
CA THR A 121 8.62 2.28 -6.89
C THR A 121 8.93 3.49 -6.03
N LEU A 122 7.94 4.37 -5.82
CA LEU A 122 8.12 5.56 -4.98
C LEU A 122 8.33 5.18 -3.51
N ASP A 123 7.55 4.22 -3.00
CA ASP A 123 7.66 3.70 -1.64
C ASP A 123 9.08 3.21 -1.36
N THR A 124 9.56 2.26 -2.17
CA THR A 124 10.87 1.65 -1.98
C THR A 124 11.98 2.70 -2.10
N PHE A 125 11.89 3.60 -3.08
CA PHE A 125 12.90 4.65 -3.24
C PHE A 125 12.96 5.58 -2.01
N LEU A 126 11.82 6.09 -1.54
CA LEU A 126 11.76 6.98 -0.38
C LEU A 126 12.19 6.26 0.90
N PHE A 127 11.71 5.03 1.12
CA PHE A 127 12.04 4.25 2.30
C PHE A 127 13.55 4.01 2.40
N PHE A 128 14.16 3.41 1.38
CA PHE A 128 15.58 3.06 1.46
C PHE A 128 16.48 4.30 1.48
N SER A 129 16.12 5.37 0.76
CA SER A 129 16.86 6.63 0.80
C SER A 129 16.84 7.25 2.20
N ILE A 130 15.68 7.35 2.84
CA ILE A 130 15.57 7.98 4.17
C ILE A 130 16.14 7.07 5.26
N ALA A 131 15.86 5.77 5.21
CA ALA A 131 16.26 4.78 6.21
C ALA A 131 17.78 4.56 6.23
N PHE A 132 18.44 4.51 5.07
CA PHE A 132 19.82 4.02 4.96
C PHE A 132 20.82 5.00 4.32
N ALA A 133 20.40 6.19 3.88
CA ALA A 133 21.38 7.19 3.43
C ALA A 133 22.41 7.50 4.52
N GLY A 134 23.70 7.46 4.16
CA GLY A 134 24.80 7.75 5.08
C GLY A 134 25.09 6.67 6.14
N THR A 135 24.49 5.47 6.06
CA THR A 135 24.79 4.36 7.01
C THR A 135 25.92 3.44 6.55
N GLY A 136 26.46 3.64 5.33
CA GLY A 136 27.49 2.77 4.73
C GLY A 136 26.96 1.45 4.16
N ILE A 137 25.67 1.16 4.32
CA ILE A 137 25.01 -0.02 3.76
C ILE A 137 24.78 0.19 2.26
N ASN A 138 25.00 -0.86 1.45
CA ASN A 138 24.63 -0.87 0.03
C ASN A 138 23.10 -0.97 -0.16
N TRP A 139 22.38 0.07 0.26
CA TRP A 139 20.94 0.16 0.18
C TRP A 139 20.38 0.15 -1.27
N PRO A 140 21.10 0.58 -2.33
CA PRO A 140 20.62 0.41 -3.70
C PRO A 140 20.38 -1.06 -4.07
N ALA A 141 21.24 -1.98 -3.63
CA ALA A 141 21.04 -3.41 -3.87
C ALA A 141 19.82 -3.96 -3.14
N LEU A 142 19.60 -3.53 -1.89
CA LEU A 142 18.42 -3.92 -1.10
C LEU A 142 17.13 -3.38 -1.71
N LEU A 143 17.15 -2.13 -2.19
CA LEU A 143 16.04 -1.48 -2.91
C LEU A 143 15.62 -2.31 -4.12
N VAL A 144 16.56 -2.76 -4.95
CA VAL A 144 16.24 -3.54 -6.16
C VAL A 144 15.55 -4.86 -5.79
N GLY A 145 16.05 -5.55 -4.76
CA GLY A 145 15.46 -6.80 -4.27
C GLY A 145 14.04 -6.59 -3.72
N ASP A 146 13.83 -5.58 -2.88
CA ASP A 146 12.52 -5.23 -2.32
C ASP A 146 11.52 -4.86 -3.44
N LEU A 147 11.94 -4.01 -4.37
CA LEU A 147 11.09 -3.58 -5.48
C LEU A 147 10.68 -4.77 -6.36
N ALA A 148 11.60 -5.69 -6.68
CA ALA A 148 11.28 -6.88 -7.46
C ALA A 148 10.19 -7.73 -6.79
N VAL A 149 10.26 -7.92 -5.47
CA VAL A 149 9.24 -8.63 -4.71
C VAL A 149 7.91 -7.88 -4.73
N LYS A 150 7.91 -6.56 -4.47
CA LYS A 150 6.67 -5.76 -4.48
C LYS A 150 5.99 -5.78 -5.84
N LEU A 151 6.75 -5.72 -6.94
CA LEU A 151 6.19 -5.81 -8.30
C LEU A 151 5.61 -7.20 -8.59
N ALA A 152 6.27 -8.27 -8.15
CA ALA A 152 5.74 -9.63 -8.28
C ALA A 152 4.44 -9.82 -7.49
N VAL A 153 4.39 -9.32 -6.25
CA VAL A 153 3.18 -9.33 -5.43
C VAL A 153 2.07 -8.47 -6.05
N ASN A 154 2.39 -7.27 -6.54
CA ASN A 154 1.42 -6.40 -7.22
C ASN A 154 0.78 -7.11 -8.42
N LEU A 155 1.58 -7.80 -9.24
CA LEU A 155 1.06 -8.61 -10.34
C LEU A 155 0.13 -9.73 -9.84
N ALA A 156 0.52 -10.43 -8.77
CA ALA A 156 -0.30 -11.47 -8.16
C ALA A 156 -1.63 -10.92 -7.61
N LEU A 157 -1.64 -9.69 -7.07
CA LEU A 157 -2.81 -9.03 -6.52
C LEU A 157 -3.84 -8.59 -7.58
N LEU A 158 -3.51 -8.64 -8.87
CA LEU A 158 -4.50 -8.44 -9.94
C LEU A 158 -5.61 -9.50 -9.92
N ALA A 159 -5.29 -10.74 -9.54
CA ALA A 159 -6.28 -11.81 -9.43
C ALA A 159 -7.33 -11.54 -8.33
N PRO A 160 -6.94 -11.29 -7.06
CA PRO A 160 -7.91 -10.93 -6.02
C PRO A 160 -8.60 -9.58 -6.31
N PHE A 161 -7.91 -8.60 -6.90
CA PHE A 161 -8.57 -7.37 -7.35
C PHE A 161 -9.72 -7.67 -8.31
N ARG A 162 -9.48 -8.50 -9.34
CA ARG A 162 -10.52 -8.91 -10.31
C ARG A 162 -11.65 -9.70 -9.65
N ALA A 163 -11.35 -10.58 -8.71
CA ALA A 163 -12.40 -11.32 -8.01
C ALA A 163 -13.29 -10.40 -7.17
N LEU A 164 -12.68 -9.44 -6.45
CA LEU A 164 -13.37 -8.54 -5.53
C LEU A 164 -14.11 -7.41 -6.27
N MET A 165 -13.69 -7.04 -7.48
CA MET A 165 -14.37 -6.00 -8.26
C MET A 165 -15.81 -6.37 -8.62
N TRP A 166 -16.11 -7.66 -8.80
CA TRP A 166 -17.44 -8.10 -9.21
C TRP A 166 -18.49 -8.05 -8.10
N ASN A 167 -18.06 -8.05 -6.84
CA ASN A 167 -18.95 -8.04 -5.68
C ASN A 167 -18.82 -6.72 -4.89
N ILE A 168 -17.60 -6.39 -4.50
CA ILE A 168 -17.33 -5.27 -3.60
C ILE A 168 -17.18 -3.99 -4.39
N ALA A 169 -16.41 -3.95 -5.48
CA ALA A 169 -16.05 -2.69 -6.15
C ALA A 169 -16.82 -2.40 -7.45
N ARG A 170 -18.11 -2.75 -7.52
CA ARG A 170 -18.96 -2.31 -8.64
C ARG A 170 -19.03 -0.78 -8.66
N PRO A 171 -18.80 -0.11 -9.81
CA PRO A 171 -19.01 1.32 -9.93
C PRO A 171 -20.44 1.66 -9.49
N ALA A 172 -20.62 2.70 -8.67
CA ALA A 172 -21.95 3.22 -8.42
C ALA A 172 -22.60 3.59 -9.77
N LYS A 173 -23.83 3.13 -10.03
CA LYS A 173 -24.53 3.48 -11.27
C LYS A 173 -24.58 5.00 -11.38
N SER A 174 -24.02 5.55 -12.45
CA SER A 174 -24.33 6.91 -12.86
C SER A 174 -25.82 6.95 -13.17
N VAL A 175 -26.59 7.67 -12.33
CA VAL A 175 -27.98 8.05 -12.64
C VAL A 175 -27.96 9.01 -13.81
#